data_AF-A0A8I3ADX2-F1
#
_entry.id   AF-A0A8I3ADX2-F1
#
_cell.length_a   1.000
_cell.length_b   1.000
_cell.length_c   1.000
_cell.angle_alpha   90.00
_cell.angle_beta   90.00
_cell.angle_gamma   90.00
#
_symmetry.space_group_name_H-M   'P 1'
#
loop_
_entity.id
_entity.type
_entity.pdbx_description
1 polymer ?
#
loop_
_entity_poly.entity_id
_entity_poly.type
_entity_poly.pdbx_seq_one_letter_code
_entity_poly.pdbx_strand_id
1 'polypeptide(L)'
;MSHVTKPLYDNGSKKHARMQHHVCTGTDKGTSLALSHQPPPMIIGHDSRLAAKFRMVVFRPFASEVILAKVKSSDEDGIRLSVGFFDDMYIPLAYLPQPSTFDPNERAHFWLPDSEATSSHELLESPTTDRMYIDQGEIVRVRVEADEFYDDEPGPPKAAEGVVIKREARRPPYTIIGLGPVPWWKSAQPAGDQG
;
A
#
# COMPACT_ATOMS: atom_id res chain seq x y z
N MET A 1 51.13 -6.83 -10.33
CA MET A 1 50.20 -7.89 -10.81
C MET A 1 49.20 -8.18 -9.69
N SER A 2 48.10 -7.45 -9.67
CA SER A 2 47.03 -7.57 -8.66
C SER A 2 46.10 -8.71 -9.06
N HIS A 3 46.10 -9.78 -8.28
CA HIS A 3 45.10 -10.85 -8.40
C HIS A 3 43.78 -10.38 -7.79
N VAL A 4 42.74 -10.33 -8.61
CA VAL A 4 41.36 -10.05 -8.18
C VAL A 4 40.66 -11.39 -8.01
N THR A 5 40.40 -11.80 -6.76
CA THR A 5 39.56 -12.96 -6.46
C THR A 5 38.11 -12.50 -6.32
N LYS A 6 37.24 -12.93 -7.23
CA LYS A 6 35.79 -12.71 -7.16
C LYS A 6 35.18 -13.61 -6.07
N PRO A 7 34.25 -13.12 -5.23
CA PRO A 7 33.46 -14.01 -4.39
C PRO A 7 32.40 -14.74 -5.24
N LEU A 8 32.37 -16.07 -5.12
CA LEU A 8 31.30 -16.93 -5.61
C LEU A 8 30.03 -16.64 -4.80
N TYR A 9 28.93 -16.30 -5.48
CA TYR A 9 27.60 -16.22 -4.87
C TYR A 9 26.96 -17.61 -4.99
N ASP A 10 26.93 -18.37 -3.90
CA ASP A 10 26.23 -19.65 -3.84
C ASP A 10 24.72 -19.40 -3.72
N ASN A 11 24.01 -19.78 -4.78
CA ASN A 11 22.58 -19.61 -4.93
C ASN A 11 21.87 -20.89 -4.44
N GLY A 12 21.77 -21.06 -3.11
CA GLY A 12 21.48 -22.40 -2.60
C GLY A 12 20.95 -22.55 -1.18
N SER A 13 20.20 -21.61 -0.60
CA SER A 13 19.36 -21.99 0.55
C SER A 13 18.18 -21.05 0.79
N LYS A 14 16.99 -21.47 0.37
CA LYS A 14 15.72 -20.91 0.86
C LYS A 14 15.51 -21.33 2.32
N LYS A 15 16.13 -20.60 3.24
CA LYS A 15 15.75 -20.66 4.65
C LYS A 15 14.70 -19.59 4.88
N HIS A 16 13.45 -20.02 5.06
CA HIS A 16 12.37 -19.14 5.50
C HIS A 16 12.73 -18.62 6.89
N ALA A 17 13.17 -17.37 6.97
CA ALA A 17 13.25 -16.65 8.23
C ALA A 17 11.81 -16.38 8.68
N ARG A 18 11.33 -17.12 9.68
CA ARG A 18 10.10 -16.76 10.41
C ARG A 18 10.46 -15.55 11.27
N MET A 19 10.29 -14.33 10.74
CA MET A 19 10.30 -13.13 11.55
C MET A 19 9.07 -13.18 12.46
N GLN A 20 9.28 -13.32 13.77
CA GLN A 20 8.24 -12.98 14.74
C GLN A 20 8.16 -11.45 14.76
N HIS A 21 7.11 -10.89 14.16
CA HIS A 21 6.87 -9.45 14.13
C HIS A 21 6.40 -8.96 15.51
N HIS A 22 7.30 -8.91 16.49
CA HIS A 22 7.15 -7.97 17.60
C HIS A 22 7.73 -6.63 17.13
N VAL A 23 6.98 -5.92 16.29
CA VAL A 23 7.31 -4.51 16.02
C VAL A 23 6.85 -3.73 17.24
N CYS A 24 7.76 -3.48 18.17
CA CYS A 24 7.57 -2.48 19.20
C CYS A 24 7.24 -1.15 18.51
N THR A 25 6.03 -0.64 18.70
CA THR A 25 5.61 0.67 18.20
C THR A 25 6.31 1.75 19.03
N GLY A 26 7.57 2.04 18.68
CA GLY A 26 8.24 3.26 19.09
C GLY A 26 7.63 4.41 18.29
N THR A 27 6.96 5.33 18.97
CA THR A 27 6.52 6.60 18.39
C THR A 27 7.74 7.41 18.01
N ASP A 28 8.19 7.29 16.76
CA ASP A 28 9.08 8.28 16.16
C ASP A 28 8.45 8.75 14.86
N LYS A 29 8.10 10.04 14.85
CA LYS A 29 7.42 10.69 13.73
C LYS A 29 8.46 10.93 12.64
N GLY A 30 8.61 9.96 11.73
CA GLY A 30 9.48 10.12 10.57
C GLY A 30 9.40 8.91 9.65
N THR A 31 9.05 9.15 8.39
CA THR A 31 9.16 8.18 7.30
C THR A 31 10.60 7.66 7.26
N SER A 32 10.85 6.44 7.71
CA SER A 32 12.20 5.86 7.69
C SER A 32 12.47 5.15 6.38
N LEU A 33 12.79 5.93 5.35
CA LEU A 33 13.56 5.45 4.20
C LEU A 33 15.04 5.75 4.48
N ALA A 34 15.73 4.86 5.18
CA ALA A 34 17.16 5.00 5.47
C ALA A 34 17.95 3.82 4.90
N LEU A 35 18.58 3.99 3.73
CA LEU A 35 19.50 2.99 3.17
C LEU A 35 20.65 2.69 4.15
N SER A 36 20.74 1.45 4.63
CA SER A 36 21.86 0.98 5.46
C SER A 36 22.54 -0.21 4.78
N HIS A 37 23.60 0.07 4.00
CA HIS A 37 24.53 -0.96 3.55
C HIS A 37 25.59 -1.19 4.63
N GLN A 38 25.37 -2.17 5.52
CA GLN A 38 26.50 -2.90 6.11
C GLN A 38 26.15 -4.39 6.21
N PRO A 39 26.93 -5.30 5.58
CA PRO A 39 26.75 -6.73 5.76
C PRO A 39 27.16 -7.14 7.19
N PRO A 40 26.46 -8.09 7.83
CA PRO A 40 26.79 -8.53 9.19
C PRO A 40 28.13 -9.29 9.24
N PRO A 41 28.85 -9.25 10.38
CA PRO A 41 30.06 -10.05 10.57
C PRO A 41 29.71 -11.54 10.60
N MET A 42 30.35 -12.31 9.72
CA MET A 42 30.21 -13.75 9.60
C MET A 42 31.23 -14.43 10.53
N ILE A 43 30.78 -15.15 11.55
CA ILE A 43 31.66 -16.01 12.37
C ILE A 43 31.34 -17.46 12.02
N ILE A 44 32.36 -18.23 11.64
CA ILE A 44 32.22 -19.63 11.22
C ILE A 44 32.49 -20.52 12.45
N GLY A 45 31.49 -21.32 12.85
CA GLY A 45 31.61 -22.30 13.93
C GLY A 45 30.58 -23.42 13.79
N HIS A 46 31.06 -24.67 13.79
CA HIS A 46 30.41 -25.88 13.28
C HIS A 46 29.15 -26.37 14.04
N ASP A 47 28.72 -25.74 15.13
CA ASP A 47 27.41 -26.01 15.75
C ASP A 47 26.91 -24.81 16.57
N SER A 48 26.61 -23.70 15.90
CA SER A 48 26.12 -22.50 16.59
C SER A 48 24.99 -21.85 15.81
N ARG A 49 23.79 -21.82 16.41
CA ARG A 49 22.74 -20.86 16.01
C ARG A 49 23.27 -19.47 16.36
N LEU A 50 23.96 -18.84 15.43
CA LEU A 50 24.47 -17.48 15.59
C LEU A 50 23.29 -16.51 15.57
N ALA A 51 22.99 -15.95 16.74
CA ALA A 51 22.03 -14.86 16.85
C ALA A 51 22.69 -13.58 16.29
N ALA A 52 22.20 -13.11 15.15
CA ALA A 52 22.64 -11.86 14.53
C ALA A 52 21.70 -10.71 14.92
N LYS A 53 22.27 -9.56 15.31
CA LYS A 53 21.54 -8.29 15.44
C LYS A 53 21.83 -7.46 14.21
N PHE A 54 20.80 -7.08 13.47
CA PHE A 54 20.91 -6.24 12.29
C PHE A 54 19.74 -5.24 12.26
N ARG A 55 19.90 -4.19 11.46
CA ARG A 55 18.83 -3.22 11.16
C ARG A 55 18.36 -3.44 9.73
N MET A 56 17.06 -3.36 9.50
CA MET A 56 16.44 -3.51 8.18
C MET A 56 15.57 -2.29 7.89
N VAL A 57 15.51 -1.89 6.62
CA VAL A 57 14.61 -0.85 6.12
C VAL A 57 13.29 -1.51 5.77
N VAL A 58 12.19 -0.95 6.28
CA VAL A 58 10.84 -1.47 6.04
C VAL A 58 10.00 -0.33 5.52
N PHE A 59 9.27 -0.57 4.44
CA PHE A 59 8.21 0.34 4.01
C PHE A 59 6.99 0.11 4.90
N ARG A 60 6.77 1.05 5.82
CA ARG A 60 5.62 1.05 6.73
C ARG A 60 5.19 2.50 6.95
N PRO A 61 4.39 3.08 6.04
CA PRO A 61 3.93 4.43 6.22
C PRO A 61 3.01 4.53 7.44
N PHE A 62 2.94 5.71 8.05
CA PHE A 62 2.15 5.93 9.25
C PHE A 62 0.83 6.67 8.93
N ALA A 63 -0.17 6.51 9.79
CA ALA A 63 -1.43 7.24 9.65
C ALA A 63 -1.18 8.76 9.60
N SER A 64 -1.89 9.44 8.70
CA SER A 64 -1.72 10.85 8.31
C SER A 64 -0.48 11.18 7.48
N GLU A 65 0.38 10.23 7.13
CA GLU A 65 1.46 10.46 6.17
C GLU A 65 0.90 10.75 4.77
N VAL A 66 1.46 11.73 4.06
CA VAL A 66 1.07 12.04 2.68
C VAL A 66 2.11 11.46 1.72
N ILE A 67 1.66 10.53 0.87
CA ILE A 67 2.50 9.83 -0.12
C ILE A 67 2.02 10.12 -1.54
N LEU A 68 2.96 10.09 -2.50
CA LEU A 68 2.64 10.16 -3.93
C LEU A 68 2.42 8.76 -4.46
N ALA A 69 1.26 8.51 -5.04
CA ALA A 69 0.88 7.21 -5.56
C ALA A 69 0.29 7.33 -6.97
N LYS A 70 0.57 6.33 -7.80
CA LYS A 70 0.00 6.19 -9.13
C LYS A 70 -1.31 5.41 -9.07
N VAL A 71 -2.35 5.92 -9.73
CA VAL A 71 -3.61 5.20 -9.91
C VAL A 71 -3.38 4.00 -10.82
N LYS A 72 -3.59 2.79 -10.28
CA LYS A 72 -3.41 1.53 -11.02
C LYS A 72 -4.69 1.12 -11.74
N SER A 73 -5.83 1.24 -11.06
CA SER A 73 -7.16 0.94 -11.59
C SER A 73 -8.23 1.48 -10.65
N SER A 74 -9.42 1.70 -11.19
CA SER A 74 -10.62 2.00 -10.41
C SER A 74 -11.72 1.00 -10.74
N ASP A 75 -12.52 0.65 -9.74
CA ASP A 75 -13.70 -0.22 -9.83
C ASP A 75 -14.81 0.33 -8.92
N GLU A 76 -15.97 -0.32 -8.85
CA GLU A 76 -17.10 0.15 -8.05
C GLU A 76 -16.79 0.23 -6.55
N ASP A 77 -15.83 -0.58 -6.06
CA ASP A 77 -15.45 -0.65 -4.66
C ASP A 77 -14.46 0.46 -4.26
N GLY A 78 -13.64 0.95 -5.20
CA GLY A 78 -12.74 2.06 -4.95
C GLY A 78 -11.61 2.22 -5.98
N ILE A 79 -10.49 2.73 -5.50
CA ILE A 79 -9.32 3.09 -6.32
C ILE A 79 -8.10 2.33 -5.83
N ARG A 80 -7.46 1.57 -6.71
CA ARG A 80 -6.18 0.89 -6.44
C ARG A 80 -5.01 1.78 -6.82
N LEU A 81 -3.99 1.76 -5.98
CA LEU A 81 -2.83 2.64 -6.06
C LEU A 81 -1.53 1.84 -6.03
N SER A 82 -0.47 2.45 -6.54
CA SER A 82 0.88 1.90 -6.50
C SER A 82 1.90 3.00 -6.23
N VAL A 83 2.91 2.71 -5.43
CA VAL A 83 4.11 3.56 -5.28
C VAL A 83 5.32 3.00 -6.06
N GLY A 84 5.06 2.08 -7.00
CA GLY A 84 6.06 1.47 -7.89
C GLY A 84 6.58 0.13 -7.39
N PHE A 85 7.03 0.04 -6.13
CA PHE A 85 7.48 -1.24 -5.54
C PHE A 85 6.44 -1.91 -4.63
N PHE A 86 5.33 -1.21 -4.34
CA PHE A 86 4.24 -1.68 -3.50
C PHE A 86 2.90 -1.32 -4.17
N ASP A 87 2.03 -2.33 -4.30
CA ASP A 87 0.80 -2.29 -5.10
C ASP A 87 -0.47 -2.60 -4.28
N ASP A 88 -0.32 -3.04 -3.03
CA ASP A 88 -1.43 -3.42 -2.16
C ASP A 88 -1.94 -2.19 -1.38
N MET A 89 -2.28 -1.14 -2.14
CA MET A 89 -2.78 0.11 -1.61
C MET A 89 -4.10 0.49 -2.28
N TYR A 90 -5.08 0.94 -1.50
CA TYR A 90 -6.40 1.27 -2.03
C TYR A 90 -7.11 2.37 -1.25
N ILE A 91 -8.03 3.06 -1.94
CA ILE A 91 -8.95 4.04 -1.38
C ILE A 91 -10.36 3.47 -1.54
N PRO A 92 -11.05 3.09 -0.46
CA PRO A 92 -12.45 2.68 -0.51
C PRO A 92 -13.34 3.82 -1.03
N LEU A 93 -14.44 3.50 -1.72
CA LEU A 93 -15.44 4.50 -2.14
C LEU A 93 -15.95 5.35 -0.96
N ALA A 94 -16.15 4.73 0.21
CA ALA A 94 -16.58 5.44 1.43
C ALA A 94 -15.61 6.53 1.90
N TYR A 95 -14.36 6.49 1.44
CA TYR A 95 -13.30 7.46 1.78
C TYR A 95 -13.09 8.50 0.67
N LEU A 96 -13.88 8.46 -0.40
CA LEU A 96 -13.95 9.53 -1.38
C LEU A 96 -14.86 10.66 -0.87
N PRO A 97 -14.59 11.91 -1.26
CA PRO A 97 -15.47 13.03 -0.93
C PRO A 97 -16.87 12.79 -1.49
N GLN A 98 -17.87 13.28 -0.79
CA GLN A 98 -19.25 13.24 -1.27
C GLN A 98 -19.62 14.58 -1.93
N PRO A 99 -20.42 14.57 -3.00
CA PRO A 99 -20.94 13.39 -3.70
C PRO A 99 -19.95 12.86 -4.76
N SER A 100 -19.64 11.56 -4.70
CA SER A 100 -18.80 10.86 -5.69
C SER A 100 -19.45 9.57 -6.17
N THR A 101 -19.14 9.18 -7.40
CA THR A 101 -19.59 7.89 -7.95
C THR A 101 -18.64 7.37 -9.02
N PHE A 102 -18.78 6.08 -9.34
CA PHE A 102 -18.04 5.41 -10.39
C PHE A 102 -18.75 5.60 -11.74
N ASP A 103 -18.01 6.03 -12.75
CA ASP A 103 -18.48 6.06 -14.14
C ASP A 103 -17.99 4.80 -14.88
N PRO A 104 -18.88 3.86 -15.24
CA PRO A 104 -18.48 2.64 -15.96
C PRO A 104 -17.90 2.90 -17.35
N ASN A 105 -18.24 4.03 -17.99
CA ASN A 105 -17.74 4.36 -19.33
C ASN A 105 -16.28 4.82 -19.27
N GLU A 106 -15.95 5.68 -18.30
CA GLU A 106 -14.59 6.16 -18.07
C GLU A 106 -13.75 5.20 -17.21
N ARG A 107 -14.40 4.24 -16.54
CA ARG A 107 -13.81 3.33 -15.57
C ARG A 107 -13.02 4.06 -14.48
N ALA A 108 -13.60 5.16 -14.01
CA ALA A 108 -12.99 6.07 -13.06
C ALA A 108 -14.04 6.60 -12.08
N HIS A 109 -13.61 6.92 -10.85
CA HIS A 109 -14.43 7.68 -9.92
C HIS A 109 -14.32 9.16 -10.22
N PHE A 110 -15.43 9.88 -10.08
CA PHE A 110 -15.45 11.32 -10.13
C PHE A 110 -16.12 11.93 -8.91
N TRP A 111 -15.72 13.16 -8.60
CA TRP A 111 -16.35 13.99 -7.59
C TRP A 111 -17.06 15.16 -8.26
N LEU A 112 -18.26 15.49 -7.77
CA LEU A 112 -19.02 16.67 -8.17
C LEU A 112 -19.16 17.61 -6.98
N PRO A 113 -18.28 18.63 -6.84
CA PRO A 113 -18.48 19.62 -5.78
C PRO A 113 -19.83 20.33 -5.97
N ASP A 114 -20.48 20.65 -4.85
CA ASP A 114 -21.72 21.45 -4.79
C ASP A 114 -22.96 20.81 -5.45
N SER A 115 -22.92 19.52 -5.78
CA SER A 115 -24.10 18.79 -6.23
C SER A 115 -24.95 18.35 -5.04
N GLU A 116 -26.27 18.53 -5.15
CA GLU A 116 -27.26 18.04 -4.20
C GLU A 116 -27.73 16.60 -4.52
N ALA A 117 -27.17 15.98 -5.57
CA ALA A 117 -27.52 14.63 -5.97
C ALA A 117 -27.10 13.63 -4.89
N THR A 118 -28.02 12.72 -4.56
CA THR A 118 -27.82 11.72 -3.50
C THR A 118 -27.67 10.31 -4.06
N SER A 119 -28.08 10.10 -5.31
CA SER A 119 -28.00 8.81 -5.97
C SER A 119 -26.95 8.80 -7.08
N SER A 120 -26.34 7.62 -7.30
CA SER A 120 -25.39 7.42 -8.39
C SER A 120 -25.98 7.74 -9.77
N HIS A 121 -27.27 7.47 -9.97
CA HIS A 121 -27.94 7.74 -11.25
C HIS A 121 -28.02 9.25 -11.55
N GLU A 122 -28.43 10.06 -10.57
CA GLU A 122 -28.46 11.52 -10.70
C GLU A 122 -27.05 12.09 -10.96
N LEU A 123 -26.03 11.56 -10.27
CA LEU A 123 -24.63 11.96 -10.50
C LEU A 123 -24.16 11.60 -11.91
N LEU A 124 -24.56 10.45 -12.45
CA LEU A 124 -24.22 10.00 -13.81
C LEU A 124 -24.98 10.73 -14.92
N GLU A 125 -26.03 11.48 -14.59
CA GLU A 125 -26.75 12.35 -15.54
C GLU A 125 -26.15 13.76 -15.62
N SER A 126 -25.28 14.14 -14.69
CA SER A 126 -24.60 15.44 -14.69
C SER A 126 -23.78 15.68 -15.97
N PRO A 127 -23.53 16.93 -16.38
CA PRO A 127 -22.60 17.22 -17.46
C PRO A 127 -21.19 16.69 -17.16
N THR A 128 -20.56 15.99 -18.11
CA THR A 128 -19.20 15.45 -17.94
C THR A 128 -18.14 16.53 -17.70
N THR A 129 -18.39 17.77 -18.13
CA THR A 129 -17.51 18.92 -17.93
C THR A 129 -17.34 19.33 -16.47
N ASP A 130 -18.32 18.99 -15.64
CA ASP A 130 -18.35 19.40 -14.23
C ASP A 130 -17.72 18.33 -13.33
N ARG A 131 -17.56 17.11 -13.86
CA ARG A 131 -17.05 15.93 -13.14
C ARG A 131 -15.54 16.01 -12.98
N MET A 132 -15.08 15.89 -11.74
CA MET A 132 -13.66 15.82 -11.42
C MET A 132 -13.21 14.35 -11.31
N TYR A 133 -12.64 13.79 -12.38
CA TYR A 133 -12.20 12.40 -12.42
C TYR A 133 -10.85 12.16 -11.72
N ILE A 134 -10.64 10.91 -11.28
CA ILE A 134 -9.32 10.35 -10.97
C ILE A 134 -9.01 9.30 -12.03
N ASP A 135 -8.09 9.64 -12.93
CA ASP A 135 -7.81 8.81 -14.09
C ASP A 135 -6.76 7.73 -13.79
N GLN A 136 -6.88 6.62 -14.52
CA GLN A 136 -5.86 5.59 -14.48
C GLN A 136 -4.50 6.16 -14.93
N GLY A 137 -3.48 5.92 -14.12
CA GLY A 137 -2.11 6.36 -14.39
C GLY A 137 -1.76 7.73 -13.85
N GLU A 138 -2.72 8.50 -13.32
CA GLU A 138 -2.47 9.77 -12.65
C GLU A 138 -1.64 9.58 -11.38
N ILE A 139 -0.81 10.57 -11.04
CA ILE A 139 -0.07 10.62 -9.78
C ILE A 139 -0.83 11.50 -8.80
N VAL A 140 -1.37 10.88 -7.75
CA VAL A 140 -2.18 11.54 -6.72
C VAL A 140 -1.44 11.60 -5.38
N ARG A 141 -1.66 12.69 -4.62
CA ARG A 141 -1.24 12.79 -3.22
C ARG A 141 -2.29 12.14 -2.35
N VAL A 142 -1.89 11.11 -1.61
CA VAL A 142 -2.78 10.27 -0.81
C VAL A 142 -2.36 10.39 0.64
N ARG A 143 -3.32 10.70 1.51
CA ARG A 143 -3.09 10.63 2.96
C ARG A 143 -3.35 9.20 3.41
N VAL A 144 -2.37 8.58 4.06
CA VAL A 144 -2.52 7.26 4.66
C VAL A 144 -3.48 7.36 5.83
N GLU A 145 -4.51 6.53 5.85
CA GLU A 145 -5.49 6.45 6.93
C GLU A 145 -5.14 5.31 7.88
N ALA A 146 -4.87 4.12 7.32
CA ALA A 146 -4.54 2.93 8.10
C ALA A 146 -3.64 1.97 7.32
N ASP A 147 -2.94 1.10 8.04
CA ASP A 147 -2.29 -0.10 7.51
C ASP A 147 -2.83 -1.36 8.20
N GLU A 148 -3.02 -2.43 7.44
CA GLU A 148 -3.56 -3.69 7.94
C GLU A 148 -2.58 -4.82 7.66
N PHE A 149 -2.36 -5.67 8.67
CA PHE A 149 -1.51 -6.86 8.55
C PHE A 149 -2.33 -8.12 8.83
N TYR A 150 -2.19 -9.11 7.96
CA TYR A 150 -2.90 -10.38 8.03
C TYR A 150 -1.90 -11.53 8.13
N ASP A 151 -1.83 -12.16 9.31
CA ASP A 151 -1.05 -13.38 9.53
C ASP A 151 -1.92 -14.61 9.23
N ASP A 152 -2.21 -14.82 7.95
CA ASP A 152 -2.89 -16.04 7.51
C ASP A 152 -1.90 -17.20 7.57
N GLU A 153 -1.87 -17.92 8.70
CA GLU A 153 -1.16 -19.20 8.77
C GLU A 153 -1.75 -20.11 7.68
N PRO A 154 -0.93 -20.63 6.74
CA PRO A 154 -1.42 -21.56 5.74
C PRO A 154 -1.92 -22.80 6.49
N GLY A 155 -3.24 -22.93 6.62
CA GLY A 155 -3.85 -24.08 7.24
C GLY A 155 -3.31 -25.37 6.59
N PRO A 156 -3.27 -26.49 7.33
CA PRO A 156 -2.77 -27.76 6.80
C PRO A 156 -3.39 -28.03 5.43
N PRO A 157 -2.60 -28.42 4.41
CA PRO A 157 -3.15 -28.71 3.10
C PRO A 157 -4.24 -29.77 3.28
N LYS A 158 -5.51 -29.38 3.07
CA LYS A 158 -6.61 -30.33 3.05
C LYS A 158 -6.37 -31.24 1.86
N ALA A 159 -5.90 -32.46 2.12
CA ALA A 159 -5.90 -33.53 1.16
C ALA A 159 -7.36 -33.87 0.84
N ALA A 160 -7.94 -33.20 -0.14
CA ALA A 160 -9.22 -33.54 -0.71
C ALA A 160 -8.98 -33.95 -2.17
N GLU A 161 -8.98 -35.26 -2.42
CA GLU A 161 -9.09 -35.82 -3.76
C GLU A 161 -10.31 -35.19 -4.46
N GLY A 162 -10.08 -34.57 -5.62
CA GLY A 162 -11.14 -34.22 -6.57
C GLY A 162 -11.87 -32.89 -6.37
N VAL A 163 -11.56 -32.07 -5.36
CA VAL A 163 -12.19 -30.74 -5.23
C VAL A 163 -11.37 -29.72 -6.02
N VAL A 164 -11.98 -29.14 -7.07
CA VAL A 164 -11.45 -27.97 -7.77
C VAL A 164 -11.23 -26.87 -6.72
N ILE A 165 -9.97 -26.66 -6.33
CA ILE A 165 -9.61 -25.57 -5.43
C ILE A 165 -9.89 -24.29 -6.21
N LYS A 166 -11.06 -23.69 -5.99
CA LYS A 166 -11.30 -22.29 -6.33
C LYS A 166 -10.22 -21.54 -5.56
N ARG A 167 -9.18 -21.10 -6.27
CA ARG A 167 -8.16 -20.22 -5.71
C ARG A 167 -8.86 -18.91 -5.41
N GLU A 168 -9.52 -18.83 -4.25
CA GLU A 168 -9.90 -17.55 -3.70
C GLU A 168 -8.63 -16.71 -3.64
N ALA A 169 -8.70 -15.51 -4.20
CA ALA A 169 -7.59 -14.58 -4.17
C ALA A 169 -7.23 -14.37 -2.70
N ARG A 170 -6.07 -14.87 -2.29
CA ARG A 170 -5.59 -14.67 -0.92
C ARG A 170 -5.45 -13.17 -0.71
N ARG A 171 -6.05 -12.66 0.36
CA ARG A 171 -5.84 -11.29 0.78
C ARG A 171 -4.34 -11.03 0.94
N PRO A 172 -3.83 -9.86 0.54
CA PRO A 172 -2.43 -9.54 0.75
C PRO A 172 -2.12 -9.50 2.25
N PRO A 173 -0.93 -9.95 2.68
CA PRO A 173 -0.55 -9.98 4.09
C PRO A 173 -0.35 -8.58 4.67
N TYR A 174 -0.15 -7.57 3.82
CA TYR A 174 0.00 -6.18 4.22
C TYR A 174 -0.73 -5.28 3.22
N THR A 175 -1.62 -4.43 3.71
CA THR A 175 -2.42 -3.51 2.89
C THR A 175 -2.37 -2.11 3.47
N ILE A 176 -2.36 -1.10 2.61
CA ILE A 176 -2.45 0.31 3.02
C ILE A 176 -3.77 0.89 2.53
N ILE A 177 -4.48 1.54 3.44
CA ILE A 177 -5.73 2.25 3.17
C ILE A 177 -5.44 3.75 3.17
N GLY A 178 -5.81 4.41 2.07
CA GLY A 178 -5.62 5.84 1.90
C GLY A 178 -6.94 6.61 1.78
N LEU A 179 -6.84 7.93 1.88
CA LEU A 179 -7.89 8.86 1.49
C LEU A 179 -7.63 9.42 0.09
N GLY A 180 -8.71 9.89 -0.56
CA GLY A 180 -8.69 10.55 -1.87
C GLY A 180 -7.61 11.63 -2.06
N PRO A 181 -7.39 12.10 -3.30
CA PRO A 181 -6.41 13.14 -3.62
C PRO A 181 -6.48 14.33 -2.67
N VAL A 182 -5.36 14.75 -2.09
CA VAL A 182 -5.28 15.93 -1.18
C VAL A 182 -6.02 17.17 -1.71
N PRO A 183 -5.96 17.53 -3.01
CA PRO A 183 -6.69 18.70 -3.54
C PRO A 183 -8.20 18.64 -3.38
N TRP A 184 -8.79 17.45 -3.21
CA TRP A 184 -10.23 17.28 -3.05
C TRP A 184 -10.72 17.68 -1.64
N TRP A 185 -9.81 17.74 -0.67
CA TRP A 185 -10.11 18.06 0.72
C TRP A 185 -9.79 19.53 1.04
N LYS A 186 -10.60 20.46 0.51
CA LYS A 186 -10.42 21.92 0.71
C LYS A 186 -10.59 22.38 2.17
N SER A 187 -11.12 21.55 3.07
CA SER A 187 -11.40 21.89 4.48
C SER A 187 -10.36 21.44 5.50
N ALA A 188 -9.29 20.73 5.09
CA ALA A 188 -8.31 20.17 6.03
C ALA A 188 -7.05 21.04 6.25
N GLN A 189 -7.06 22.29 5.81
CA GLN A 189 -6.04 23.26 6.21
C GLN A 189 -6.56 23.98 7.46
N PRO A 190 -5.84 23.96 8.61
CA PRO A 190 -6.16 24.91 9.67
C PRO A 190 -6.06 26.29 9.05
N ALA A 191 -7.16 27.05 9.13
CA ALA A 191 -7.18 28.44 8.68
C ALA A 191 -5.97 29.14 9.31
N GLY A 192 -5.00 29.49 8.46
CA GLY A 192 -3.88 30.31 8.88
C GLY A 192 -4.47 31.61 9.39
N ASP A 193 -4.36 31.79 10.70
CA ASP A 193 -4.63 33.03 11.42
C ASP A 193 -3.92 34.17 10.70
N GLN A 194 -4.68 34.98 9.95
CA GLN A 194 -4.19 36.22 9.37
C GLN A 194 -4.34 37.30 10.45
N GLY A 195 -3.29 37.47 11.25
CA GLY A 195 -3.05 38.66 12.05
C GLY A 195 -2.38 39.76 11.25
#